data_AF-A0A966YHI1-F1
#
_entry.id   AF-A0A966YHI1-F1
#
_cell.length_a   1.000
_cell.length_b   1.000
_cell.length_c   1.000
_cell.angle_alpha   90.00
_cell.angle_beta   90.00
_cell.angle_gamma   90.00
#
_symmetry.space_group_name_H-M   'P 1'
#
loop_
_entity.id
_entity.type
_entity.pdbx_description
1 polymer ?
#
loop_
_entity_poly.entity_id
_entity_poly.type
_entity_poly.pdbx_seq_one_letter_code
_entity_poly.pdbx_strand_id
1 'polypeptide(L)'
;MGVLAVGLTFILAVVAARVSGETGIPPIGALGKVTQLTFGLINPASVTENLMTANVTGGAAGQCSDLLHDLKTGLLVGASVRAQALAQCLGVLVGSLAGSAAYLVLVPDPAAMLLTPEWPAPAVATWMAVAELFRDGLEAAPQGALTASLVGGLAGAALAVLQQHLPQQWAAVLPSPVSIGLAFVIPAWNS
;
A
#
# COMPACT_ATOMS: atom_id res chain seq x y z
N MET A 1 -18.44 7.26 2.42
CA MET A 1 -17.33 6.37 2.03
C MET A 1 -16.05 7.15 1.79
N GLY A 2 -16.02 8.14 0.88
CA GLY A 2 -14.82 8.98 0.67
C GLY A 2 -14.24 9.65 1.93
N VAL A 3 -15.06 10.23 2.81
CA VAL A 3 -14.58 10.86 4.06
C VAL A 3 -13.93 9.84 5.01
N LEU A 4 -14.51 8.64 5.12
CA LEU A 4 -13.95 7.55 5.93
C LEU A 4 -12.63 7.05 5.33
N ALA A 5 -12.54 6.98 4.00
CA ALA A 5 -11.32 6.60 3.30
C ALA A 5 -10.21 7.63 3.56
N VAL A 6 -10.53 8.93 3.49
CA VAL A 6 -9.59 10.01 3.81
C VAL A 6 -9.11 9.94 5.26
N GLY A 7 -10.03 9.71 6.21
CA GLY A 7 -9.67 9.54 7.63
C GLY A 7 -8.73 8.36 7.88
N LEU A 8 -9.05 7.19 7.31
CA LEU A 8 -8.21 6.00 7.40
C LEU A 8 -6.84 6.22 6.74
N THR A 9 -6.81 6.97 5.64
CA THR A 9 -5.59 7.30 4.91
C THR A 9 -4.59 8.06 5.76
N PHE A 10 -5.02 8.98 6.63
CA PHE A 10 -4.09 9.67 7.54
C PHE A 10 -3.38 8.70 8.50
N ILE A 11 -4.11 7.74 9.06
CA ILE A 11 -3.53 6.73 9.96
C ILE A 11 -2.55 5.85 9.19
N LEU A 12 -2.95 5.38 8.01
CA LEU A 12 -2.12 4.50 7.18
C LEU A 12 -0.91 5.22 6.58
N ALA A 13 -0.97 6.55 6.36
CA ALA A 13 0.18 7.34 5.96
C ALA A 13 1.26 7.39 7.06
N VAL A 14 0.88 7.45 8.34
CA VAL A 14 1.84 7.37 9.46
C VAL A 14 2.52 6.00 9.50
N VAL A 15 1.75 4.93 9.25
CA VAL A 15 2.31 3.57 9.14
C VAL A 15 3.27 3.50 7.95
N ALA A 16 2.88 4.02 6.79
CA ALA A 16 3.72 4.07 5.59
C ALA A 16 5.05 4.78 5.84
N ALA A 17 4.99 5.95 6.48
CA ALA A 17 6.14 6.74 6.87
C ALA A 17 7.13 5.95 7.75
N ARG A 18 6.61 5.22 8.74
CA ARG A 18 7.43 4.39 9.63
C ARG A 18 8.07 3.23 8.89
N VAL A 19 7.28 2.51 8.10
CA VAL A 19 7.76 1.34 7.34
C VAL A 19 8.81 1.76 6.30
N SER A 20 8.56 2.85 5.57
CA SER A 20 9.52 3.39 4.60
C SER A 20 10.79 3.88 5.30
N GLY A 21 10.68 4.53 6.46
CA GLY A 21 11.83 4.94 7.25
C GLY A 21 12.70 3.77 7.75
N GLU A 22 12.09 2.62 8.05
CA GLU A 22 12.82 1.41 8.48
C GLU A 22 13.39 0.59 7.32
N THR A 23 12.66 0.50 6.20
CA THR A 23 12.96 -0.48 5.14
C THR A 23 13.40 0.15 3.83
N GLY A 24 13.22 1.46 3.67
CA GLY A 24 13.42 2.16 2.40
C GLY A 24 12.36 1.84 1.33
N ILE A 25 11.36 1.01 1.63
CA ILE A 25 10.34 0.55 0.68
C ILE A 25 8.94 0.95 1.15
N PRO A 26 8.14 1.65 0.31
CA PRO A 26 6.78 2.01 0.67
C PRO A 26 5.84 0.78 0.59
N PRO A 27 5.09 0.45 1.65
CA PRO A 27 4.24 -0.75 1.70
C PRO A 27 2.86 -0.56 1.02
N ILE A 28 2.83 0.05 -0.17
CA ILE A 28 1.60 0.51 -0.86
C ILE A 28 0.59 -0.64 -1.01
N GLY A 29 1.05 -1.79 -1.50
CA GLY A 29 0.20 -2.95 -1.73
C GLY A 29 -0.36 -3.60 -0.46
N ALA A 30 0.33 -3.46 0.68
CA ALA A 30 -0.15 -3.97 1.96
C ALA A 30 -1.18 -3.01 2.57
N LEU A 31 -0.89 -1.70 2.58
CA LEU A 31 -1.80 -0.68 3.08
C LEU A 31 -3.10 -0.61 2.27
N GLY A 32 -3.01 -0.78 0.95
CA GLY A 32 -4.19 -0.91 0.09
C GLY A 32 -5.11 -2.03 0.55
N LYS A 33 -4.56 -3.22 0.83
CA LYS A 33 -5.35 -4.38 1.30
C LYS A 33 -5.99 -4.18 2.68
N VAL A 34 -5.37 -3.40 3.57
CA VAL A 34 -5.98 -3.01 4.85
C VAL A 34 -7.21 -2.14 4.63
N THR A 35 -7.13 -1.19 3.69
CA THR A 35 -8.30 -0.41 3.25
C THR A 35 -9.35 -1.30 2.58
N GLN A 36 -8.95 -2.23 1.71
CA GLN A 36 -9.87 -3.19 1.08
C GLN A 36 -10.60 -4.05 2.12
N LEU A 37 -9.93 -4.49 3.18
CA LEU A 37 -10.57 -5.20 4.29
C LEU A 37 -11.61 -4.31 4.99
N THR A 38 -11.25 -3.06 5.28
CA THR A 38 -12.13 -2.12 5.99
C THR A 38 -13.39 -1.84 5.19
N PHE A 39 -13.25 -1.54 3.89
CA PHE A 39 -14.39 -1.28 3.01
C PHE A 39 -15.13 -2.54 2.58
N GLY A 40 -14.45 -3.68 2.52
CA GLY A 40 -15.08 -4.99 2.33
C GLY A 40 -16.05 -5.36 3.46
N LEU A 41 -15.77 -4.93 4.69
CA LEU A 41 -16.69 -5.10 5.82
C LEU A 41 -17.86 -4.11 5.81
N ILE A 42 -17.64 -2.90 5.29
CA ILE A 42 -18.65 -1.82 5.29
C ILE A 42 -19.62 -1.96 4.10
N ASN A 43 -19.10 -2.23 2.90
CA ASN A 43 -19.85 -2.40 1.67
C ASN A 43 -19.30 -3.56 0.82
N PRO A 44 -19.57 -4.82 1.23
CA PRO A 44 -19.01 -6.00 0.56
C PRO A 44 -19.43 -6.13 -0.90
N ALA A 45 -20.62 -5.67 -1.28
CA ALA A 45 -21.15 -5.87 -2.62
C ALA A 45 -20.40 -5.08 -3.73
N SER A 46 -19.64 -4.05 -3.37
CA SER A 46 -19.07 -3.09 -4.33
C SER A 46 -17.56 -3.27 -4.51
N VAL A 47 -17.17 -4.07 -5.50
CA VAL A 47 -15.76 -4.25 -5.92
C VAL A 47 -15.13 -2.92 -6.36
N THR A 48 -15.86 -2.11 -7.11
CA THR A 48 -15.38 -0.81 -7.58
C THR A 48 -15.10 0.14 -6.43
N GLU A 49 -15.99 0.22 -5.43
CA GLU A 49 -15.76 1.08 -4.27
C GLU A 49 -14.58 0.60 -3.43
N ASN A 50 -14.47 -0.71 -3.24
CA ASN A 50 -13.35 -1.34 -2.54
C ASN A 50 -12.00 -0.98 -3.21
N LEU A 51 -11.91 -1.14 -4.53
CA LEU A 51 -10.72 -0.80 -5.30
C LEU A 51 -10.41 0.71 -5.30
N MET A 52 -11.42 1.56 -5.48
CA MET A 52 -11.22 3.01 -5.54
C MET A 52 -10.75 3.57 -4.20
N THR A 53 -11.35 3.12 -3.10
CA THR A 53 -10.95 3.56 -1.75
C THR A 53 -9.55 3.07 -1.41
N ALA A 54 -9.21 1.82 -1.74
CA ALA A 54 -7.87 1.29 -1.56
C ALA A 54 -6.82 2.02 -2.41
N ASN A 55 -7.16 2.42 -3.64
CA ASN A 55 -6.26 3.20 -4.49
C ASN A 55 -6.00 4.59 -3.90
N VAL A 56 -7.02 5.27 -3.37
CA VAL A 56 -6.85 6.57 -2.69
C VAL A 56 -5.91 6.43 -1.50
N THR A 57 -6.13 5.43 -0.64
CA THR A 57 -5.27 5.24 0.53
C THR A 57 -3.86 4.80 0.16
N GLY A 58 -3.72 3.83 -0.75
CA GLY A 58 -2.42 3.36 -1.22
C GLY A 58 -1.62 4.47 -1.89
N GLY A 59 -2.25 5.28 -2.76
CA GLY A 59 -1.62 6.42 -3.42
C GLY A 59 -1.16 7.48 -2.43
N ALA A 60 -2.00 7.89 -1.48
CA ALA A 60 -1.62 8.87 -0.47
C ALA A 60 -0.53 8.36 0.49
N ALA A 61 -0.58 7.08 0.89
CA ALA A 61 0.46 6.45 1.71
C ALA A 61 1.81 6.33 0.96
N GLY A 62 1.76 5.98 -0.33
CA GLY A 62 2.93 5.96 -1.21
C GLY A 62 3.56 7.34 -1.35
N GLN A 63 2.74 8.35 -1.69
CA GLN A 63 3.19 9.74 -1.79
C GLN A 63 3.76 10.26 -0.47
N CYS A 64 3.19 9.88 0.68
CA CYS A 64 3.76 10.22 1.98
C CYS A 64 5.17 9.64 2.17
N SER A 65 5.40 8.41 1.71
CA SER A 65 6.70 7.75 1.81
C SER A 65 7.73 8.40 0.87
N ASP A 66 7.36 8.67 -0.38
CA ASP A 66 8.21 9.33 -1.36
C ASP A 66 8.60 10.74 -0.89
N LEU A 67 7.63 11.50 -0.35
CA LEU A 67 7.83 12.82 0.24
C LEU A 67 8.91 12.80 1.33
N LEU A 68 8.97 11.77 2.18
CA LEU A 68 10.00 11.68 3.22
C LEU A 68 11.40 11.57 2.62
N HIS A 69 11.54 10.79 1.54
CA HIS A 69 12.82 10.60 0.86
C HIS A 69 13.25 11.88 0.12
N ASP A 70 12.31 12.54 -0.56
CA ASP A 70 12.54 13.78 -1.29
C ASP A 70 12.89 14.94 -0.36
N LEU A 71 12.16 15.10 0.74
CA LEU A 71 12.42 16.14 1.73
C LEU A 71 13.75 15.90 2.45
N LYS A 72 14.07 14.64 2.78
CA LYS A 72 15.37 14.30 3.36
C LYS A 72 16.50 14.64 2.41
N THR A 73 16.40 14.24 1.14
CA THR A 73 17.40 14.53 0.12
C THR A 73 17.53 16.04 -0.11
N GLY A 74 16.40 16.74 -0.20
CA GLY A 74 16.35 18.20 -0.33
C GLY A 74 17.06 18.91 0.81
N LEU A 75 16.82 18.50 2.06
CA LEU A 75 17.51 19.03 3.23
C LEU A 75 19.02 18.80 3.16
N LEU A 76 19.47 17.63 2.69
CA LEU A 76 20.90 17.32 2.56
C LEU A 76 21.62 18.17 1.52
N VAL A 77 20.95 18.56 0.44
CA VAL A 77 21.52 19.41 -0.63
C VAL A 77 21.22 20.90 -0.44
N GLY A 78 20.60 21.29 0.68
CA GLY A 78 20.27 22.69 0.98
C GLY A 78 19.11 23.26 0.17
N ALA A 79 18.25 22.41 -0.40
CA ALA A 79 17.05 22.85 -1.12
C ALA A 79 16.00 23.43 -0.16
N SER A 80 15.19 24.37 -0.67
CA SER A 80 14.11 24.96 0.13
C SER A 80 12.89 24.03 0.20
N VAL A 81 12.52 23.62 1.42
CA VAL A 81 11.37 22.73 1.68
C VAL A 81 10.07 23.29 1.10
N ARG A 82 9.86 24.61 1.19
CA ARG A 82 8.65 25.26 0.66
C ARG A 82 8.56 25.16 -0.87
N ALA A 83 9.66 25.36 -1.59
CA ALA A 83 9.66 25.22 -3.04
C ALA A 83 9.50 23.75 -3.45
N GLN A 84 10.11 22.81 -2.72
CA GLN A 84 9.90 21.39 -2.96
C GLN A 84 8.43 20.98 -2.77
N ALA A 85 7.79 21.41 -1.68
CA ALA A 85 6.38 21.12 -1.43
C ALA A 85 5.48 21.69 -2.54
N LEU A 86 5.73 22.93 -2.98
CA LEU A 86 5.00 23.53 -4.09
C LEU A 86 5.21 22.77 -5.41
N ALA A 87 6.47 22.43 -5.71
CA ALA A 87 6.81 21.67 -6.90
C ALA A 87 6.14 20.29 -6.92
N GLN A 88 6.09 19.61 -5.77
CA GLN A 88 5.40 18.31 -5.66
C GLN A 88 3.89 18.44 -5.83
N CYS A 89 3.24 19.45 -5.22
CA CYS A 89 1.81 19.69 -5.44
C CYS A 89 1.49 19.94 -6.92
N LEU A 90 2.28 20.75 -7.61
CA LEU A 90 2.13 20.99 -9.05
C LEU A 90 2.43 19.72 -9.86
N GLY A 91 3.46 18.98 -9.46
CA GLY A 91 3.87 17.72 -10.07
C GLY A 91 2.79 16.65 -9.98
N VAL A 92 2.10 16.51 -8.85
CA VAL A 92 0.97 15.59 -8.69
C VAL A 92 -0.19 15.99 -9.60
N LEU A 93 -0.53 17.27 -9.69
CA LEU A 93 -1.60 17.75 -10.56
C LEU A 93 -1.30 17.48 -12.04
N VAL A 94 -0.13 17.92 -12.51
CA VAL A 94 0.26 17.75 -13.92
C VAL A 94 0.50 16.27 -14.24
N GLY A 95 1.19 15.56 -13.35
CA GLY A 95 1.54 14.15 -13.51
C GLY A 95 0.33 13.23 -13.49
N SER A 96 -0.68 13.48 -12.65
CA SER A 96 -1.92 12.69 -12.66
C SER A 96 -2.70 12.85 -13.96
N LEU A 97 -2.79 14.07 -14.50
CA LEU A 97 -3.46 14.34 -15.78
C LEU A 97 -2.68 13.72 -16.96
N ALA A 98 -1.38 14.02 -17.05
CA ALA A 98 -0.53 13.52 -18.13
C ALA A 98 -0.39 11.99 -18.08
N GLY A 99 -0.22 11.41 -16.90
CA GLY A 99 -0.13 9.97 -16.70
C GLY A 99 -1.43 9.25 -17.06
N SER A 100 -2.59 9.79 -16.66
CA SER A 100 -3.89 9.23 -17.04
C SER A 100 -4.14 9.32 -18.55
N ALA A 101 -3.76 10.43 -19.18
CA ALA A 101 -3.88 10.59 -20.63
C ALA A 101 -2.96 9.61 -21.38
N ALA A 102 -1.69 9.50 -20.98
CA ALA A 102 -0.74 8.55 -21.55
C ALA A 102 -1.22 7.10 -21.38
N TYR A 103 -1.77 6.77 -20.21
CA TYR A 103 -2.38 5.47 -19.94
C TYR A 103 -3.52 5.16 -20.92
N LEU A 104 -4.45 6.09 -21.15
CA LEU A 104 -5.56 5.89 -22.08
C LEU A 104 -5.15 5.87 -23.56
N VAL A 105 -4.00 6.46 -23.91
CA VAL A 105 -3.43 6.31 -25.26
C VAL A 105 -2.88 4.89 -25.47
N LEU A 106 -2.25 4.32 -24.45
CA LEU A 106 -1.69 2.96 -24.50
C LEU A 106 -2.76 1.87 -24.34
N VAL A 107 -3.76 2.13 -23.49
CA VAL A 107 -4.85 1.21 -23.16
C VAL A 107 -6.19 1.93 -23.35
N PRO A 108 -6.66 2.12 -24.61
CA PRO A 108 -7.87 2.88 -24.89
C PRO A 108 -9.16 2.22 -24.39
N ASP A 109 -9.16 0.89 -24.30
CA ASP A 109 -10.25 0.11 -23.71
C ASP A 109 -9.73 -0.81 -22.59
N PRO A 110 -9.51 -0.29 -21.38
CA PRO A 110 -9.00 -1.09 -20.27
C PRO A 110 -9.84 -2.30 -19.93
N ALA A 111 -11.16 -2.26 -20.16
CA ALA A 111 -12.06 -3.35 -19.84
C ALA A 111 -11.87 -4.55 -20.78
N ALA A 112 -11.61 -4.29 -22.07
CA ALA A 112 -11.34 -5.34 -23.05
C ALA A 112 -9.85 -5.75 -23.11
N MET A 113 -8.94 -4.85 -22.76
CA MET A 113 -7.50 -5.07 -22.93
C MET A 113 -6.83 -5.68 -21.71
N LEU A 114 -7.16 -5.25 -20.48
CA LEU A 114 -6.47 -5.73 -19.28
C LEU A 114 -6.83 -7.19 -18.97
N LEU A 115 -5.94 -7.86 -18.23
CA LEU A 115 -6.07 -9.28 -17.85
C LEU A 115 -6.05 -10.24 -19.03
N THR A 116 -5.46 -9.81 -20.15
CA THR A 116 -5.19 -10.63 -21.34
C THR A 116 -3.73 -11.10 -21.37
N PRO A 117 -3.35 -12.08 -22.20
CA PRO A 117 -1.94 -12.49 -22.32
C PRO A 117 -1.01 -11.35 -22.76
N GLU A 118 -1.51 -10.41 -23.55
CA GLU A 118 -0.76 -9.23 -24.03
C GLU A 118 -0.67 -8.14 -22.95
N TRP A 119 -1.72 -7.97 -22.15
CA TRP A 119 -1.77 -7.00 -21.04
C TRP A 119 -2.18 -7.68 -19.72
N PRO A 120 -1.31 -8.52 -19.13
CA PRO A 120 -1.69 -9.38 -18.01
C PRO A 120 -1.98 -8.62 -16.71
N ALA A 121 -1.45 -7.40 -16.55
CA ALA A 121 -1.70 -6.51 -15.43
C ALA A 121 -1.73 -7.22 -14.05
N PRO A 122 -0.68 -7.96 -13.65
CA PRO A 122 -0.72 -8.86 -12.49
C PRO A 122 -1.00 -8.14 -11.16
N ALA A 123 -0.53 -6.90 -11.03
CA ALA A 123 -0.85 -6.07 -9.86
C ALA A 123 -2.35 -5.75 -9.79
N VAL A 124 -2.97 -5.38 -10.92
CA VAL A 124 -4.41 -5.13 -11.01
C VAL A 124 -5.19 -6.39 -10.68
N ALA A 125 -4.80 -7.53 -11.25
CA ALA A 125 -5.42 -8.83 -10.98
C ALA A 125 -5.40 -9.17 -9.47
N THR A 126 -4.27 -8.93 -8.81
CA THR A 126 -4.11 -9.21 -7.37
C THR A 126 -5.04 -8.33 -6.52
N TRP A 127 -5.17 -7.04 -6.84
CA TRP A 127 -6.05 -6.14 -6.11
C TRP A 127 -7.53 -6.44 -6.36
N MET A 128 -7.88 -6.77 -7.61
CA MET A 128 -9.24 -7.18 -7.99
C MET A 128 -9.65 -8.46 -7.27
N ALA A 129 -8.80 -9.49 -7.26
CA ALA A 129 -9.07 -10.73 -6.56
C ALA A 129 -9.33 -10.55 -5.05
N VAL A 130 -8.63 -9.62 -4.40
CA VAL A 130 -8.89 -9.28 -2.98
C VAL A 130 -10.23 -8.58 -2.81
N ALA A 131 -10.59 -7.66 -3.71
CA ALA A 131 -11.89 -7.00 -3.66
C ALA A 131 -13.05 -7.97 -3.92
N GLU A 132 -12.88 -8.90 -4.87
CA GLU A 132 -13.85 -9.96 -5.15
C GLU A 132 -13.96 -10.97 -4.00
N LEU A 133 -12.85 -11.31 -3.34
CA LEU A 133 -12.85 -12.15 -2.13
C LEU A 133 -13.73 -11.53 -1.03
N PHE A 134 -13.66 -10.21 -0.83
CA PHE A 134 -14.52 -9.56 0.15
C PHE A 134 -15.99 -9.49 -0.27
N ARG A 135 -16.28 -9.44 -1.58
CA ARG A 135 -17.64 -9.54 -2.12
C ARG A 135 -18.24 -10.93 -1.92
N ASP A 136 -17.47 -11.96 -2.26
CA ASP A 136 -17.93 -13.35 -2.27
C ASP A 136 -17.84 -14.00 -0.87
N GLY A 137 -17.16 -13.33 0.06
CA GLY A 137 -17.01 -13.74 1.45
C GLY A 137 -15.68 -14.44 1.72
N LEU A 138 -15.21 -14.38 2.98
CA LEU A 138 -13.93 -14.95 3.38
C LEU A 138 -13.83 -16.47 3.20
N GLU A 139 -14.97 -17.16 3.06
CA GLU A 139 -15.03 -18.60 2.75
C GLU A 139 -14.53 -18.92 1.34
N ALA A 140 -14.56 -17.96 0.42
CA ALA A 140 -13.99 -18.10 -0.92
C ALA A 140 -12.45 -18.00 -0.92
N ALA A 141 -11.82 -17.71 0.21
CA ALA A 141 -10.37 -17.64 0.32
C ALA A 141 -9.74 -19.02 0.08
N PRO A 142 -8.53 -19.08 -0.51
CA PRO A 142 -7.79 -20.33 -0.64
C PRO A 142 -7.65 -21.05 0.71
N GLN A 143 -7.69 -22.38 0.69
CA GLN A 143 -7.62 -23.18 1.90
C GLN A 143 -6.37 -22.84 2.72
N GLY A 144 -6.57 -22.50 4.00
CA GLY A 144 -5.49 -22.10 4.90
C GLY A 144 -5.07 -20.64 4.83
N ALA A 145 -5.56 -19.83 3.89
CA ALA A 145 -5.19 -18.41 3.76
C ALA A 145 -5.57 -17.58 4.99
N LEU A 146 -6.78 -17.79 5.54
CA LEU A 146 -7.22 -17.12 6.77
C LEU A 146 -6.36 -17.53 7.97
N THR A 147 -6.09 -18.84 8.11
CA THR A 147 -5.25 -19.35 9.19
C THR A 147 -3.83 -18.80 9.10
N ALA A 148 -3.22 -18.79 7.90
CA ALA A 148 -1.91 -18.20 7.67
C ALA A 148 -1.90 -16.70 7.98
N SER A 149 -2.94 -15.96 7.58
CA SER A 149 -3.08 -14.53 7.88
C SER A 149 -3.20 -14.27 9.37
N LEU A 150 -3.97 -15.08 10.11
CA LEU A 150 -4.09 -14.98 11.56
C LEU A 150 -2.79 -15.31 12.27
N VAL A 151 -2.13 -16.42 11.92
CA VAL A 151 -0.84 -16.83 12.51
C VAL A 151 0.23 -15.77 12.22
N GLY A 152 0.33 -15.30 10.97
CA GLY A 152 1.25 -14.24 10.58
C GLY A 152 0.98 -12.93 11.30
N GLY A 153 -0.28 -12.53 11.43
CA GLY A 153 -0.70 -11.34 12.16
C GLY A 153 -0.37 -11.42 13.65
N LEU A 154 -0.66 -12.55 14.29
CA LEU A 154 -0.34 -12.78 15.71
C LEU A 154 1.17 -12.86 15.95
N ALA A 155 1.92 -13.53 15.09
CA ALA A 155 3.38 -13.59 15.19
C ALA A 155 4.01 -12.21 15.00
N GLY A 156 3.56 -11.45 14.01
CA GLY A 156 4.00 -10.07 13.77
C GLY A 156 3.67 -9.14 14.94
N ALA A 157 2.46 -9.23 15.50
CA ALA A 157 2.06 -8.48 16.68
C ALA A 157 2.90 -8.86 17.91
N ALA A 158 3.13 -10.15 18.14
CA ALA A 158 3.96 -10.63 19.23
C ALA A 158 5.41 -10.13 19.11
N LEU A 159 5.99 -10.19 17.90
CA LEU A 159 7.32 -9.64 17.63
C LEU A 159 7.37 -8.12 17.86
N ALA A 160 6.36 -7.38 17.41
CA ALA A 160 6.28 -5.93 17.61
C ALA A 160 6.19 -5.56 19.10
N VAL A 161 5.34 -6.25 19.86
CA VAL A 161 5.22 -6.04 21.32
C VAL A 161 6.53 -6.40 22.02
N LEU A 162 7.13 -7.54 21.66
CA LEU A 162 8.39 -8.01 22.25
C LEU A 162 9.53 -7.02 21.99
N GLN A 163 9.63 -6.48 20.77
CA GLN A 163 10.62 -5.47 20.41
C GLN A 163 10.48 -4.18 21.23
N GLN A 164 9.27 -3.81 21.64
CA GLN A 164 9.04 -2.62 22.48
C GLN A 164 9.33 -2.84 23.97
N HIS A 165 9.22 -4.06 24.47
CA HIS A 165 9.35 -4.37 25.91
C HIS A 165 10.71 -4.94 26.29
N LEU A 166 11.52 -5.38 25.33
CA LEU A 166 12.84 -5.91 25.63
C LEU A 166 13.88 -4.81 25.88
N PRO A 167 14.90 -5.10 26.72
CA PRO A 167 16.06 -4.23 26.84
C PRO A 167 16.74 -4.02 25.49
N GLN A 168 17.29 -2.83 25.25
CA GLN A 168 17.85 -2.40 23.95
C GLN A 168 18.85 -3.41 23.35
N GLN A 169 19.65 -4.08 24.18
CA GLN A 169 20.60 -5.11 23.77
C GLN A 169 19.95 -6.32 23.09
N TRP A 170 18.74 -6.71 23.49
CA TRP A 170 18.00 -7.82 22.90
C TRP A 170 17.10 -7.35 21.75
N ALA A 171 16.48 -6.17 21.89
CA ALA A 171 15.65 -5.57 20.85
C ALA A 171 16.43 -5.29 19.56
N ALA A 172 17.74 -4.99 19.65
CA ALA A 172 18.61 -4.75 18.50
C ALA A 172 18.92 -6.02 17.67
N VAL A 173 18.78 -7.21 18.26
CA VAL A 173 19.06 -8.49 17.59
C VAL A 173 17.78 -9.12 17.02
N LEU A 174 16.61 -8.70 17.51
CA LEU A 174 15.33 -9.17 16.99
C LEU A 174 15.10 -8.68 15.55
N PRO A 175 14.69 -9.58 14.64
CA PRO A 175 14.36 -9.18 13.29
C PRO A 175 13.14 -8.25 13.29
N SER A 176 13.17 -7.21 12.46
CA SER A 176 12.05 -6.27 12.36
C SER A 176 10.80 -7.00 11.85
N PRO A 177 9.67 -6.95 12.57
CA PRO A 177 8.42 -7.57 12.12
C PRO A 177 7.92 -6.95 10.81
N VAL A 178 8.20 -5.66 10.60
CA VAL A 178 7.86 -4.95 9.36
C VAL A 178 8.67 -5.48 8.19
N SER A 179 9.99 -5.64 8.35
CA SER A 179 10.86 -6.16 7.29
C SER A 179 10.53 -7.62 6.95
N ILE A 180 10.23 -8.45 7.95
CA ILE A 180 9.74 -9.81 7.74
C ILE A 180 8.44 -9.77 6.93
N GLY A 181 7.46 -8.97 7.36
CA GLY A 181 6.18 -8.85 6.67
C GLY A 181 6.32 -8.41 5.21
N LEU A 182 7.17 -7.42 4.94
CA LEU A 182 7.47 -6.97 3.58
C LEU A 182 8.13 -8.06 2.73
N ALA A 183 9.05 -8.85 3.29
CA ALA A 183 9.70 -9.93 2.58
C ALA A 183 8.71 -11.01 2.08
N PHE A 184 7.58 -11.21 2.75
CA PHE A 184 6.52 -12.13 2.29
C PHE A 184 5.67 -11.56 1.14
N VAL A 185 5.68 -10.25 0.92
CA VAL A 185 4.83 -9.56 -0.07
C VAL A 185 5.62 -9.12 -1.30
N ILE A 186 6.94 -8.98 -1.17
CA ILE A 186 7.84 -8.68 -2.29
C ILE A 186 8.19 -9.99 -3.01
N PRO A 187 7.87 -10.14 -4.30
CA PRO A 187 8.24 -11.33 -5.05
C PRO A 187 9.77 -11.45 -5.18
N ALA A 188 10.30 -12.66 -5.04
CA ALA A 188 11.75 -12.93 -5.09
C ALA A 188 12.42 -12.56 -6.43
N TRP A 189 11.63 -12.31 -7.49
CA TRP A 189 12.14 -11.91 -8.82
C TRP A 189 12.12 -10.38 -9.04
N ASN A 190 11.57 -9.60 -8.10
CA ASN A 190 11.52 -8.13 -8.15
C ASN A 190 12.53 -7.47 -7.18
N SER A 191 13.44 -8.25 -6.59
CA SER A 191 14.50 -7.81 -5.66
C SER A 191 15.88 -7.83 -6.30
#